data_AF-A0A0F2PS62-F1
#
_entry.id   AF-A0A0F2PS62-F1
#
_cell.length_a   1.000
_cell.length_b   1.000
_cell.length_c   1.000
_cell.angle_alpha   90.00
_cell.angle_beta   90.00
_cell.angle_gamma   90.00
#
_symmetry.space_group_name_H-M   'P 1'
#
loop_
_entity.id
_entity.type
_entity.pdbx_description
1 polymer ?
#
loop_
_entity_poly.entity_id
_entity_poly.type
_entity_poly.pdbx_seq_one_letter_code
_entity_poly.pdbx_strand_id
1 'polypeptide(L)'
;MVTRKTAEQIMVPIGDYNTIPEKSTVYEAIQVLRESFHRDGQAWYGHRSVIAVNKEGEPTGILSLRGILQAAGLRELEEDPDLKADSWGWLYIKKLREEARLSVRDIMQPLRLAEVRANDDLTDVARALLKNKVNSLSVFKSGRVVGIVRTMDILMAMDGYFS
;
A
#
# COMPACT_ATOMS: atom_id res chain seq x y z
N MET A 1 17.05 -28.33 -5.96
CA MET A 1 16.48 -27.42 -6.97
C MET A 1 15.75 -26.32 -6.22
N VAL A 2 16.12 -25.06 -6.39
CA VAL A 2 15.36 -23.96 -5.77
C VAL A 2 14.07 -23.78 -6.57
N THR A 3 12.93 -24.10 -5.96
CA THR A 3 11.62 -23.96 -6.61
C THR A 3 11.37 -22.48 -6.90
N ARG A 4 11.14 -22.14 -8.17
CA ARG A 4 10.81 -20.78 -8.59
C ARG A 4 9.46 -20.39 -7.97
N LYS A 5 9.47 -19.46 -7.00
CA LYS A 5 8.25 -18.91 -6.41
C LYS A 5 7.59 -17.92 -7.36
N THR A 6 6.26 -17.95 -7.39
CA THR A 6 5.39 -17.06 -8.16
C THR A 6 4.83 -15.94 -7.30
N ALA A 7 4.31 -14.89 -7.94
CA ALA A 7 3.60 -13.80 -7.27
C ALA A 7 2.46 -14.32 -6.37
N GLU A 8 1.65 -15.27 -6.85
CA GLU A 8 0.55 -15.86 -6.07
C GLU A 8 1.02 -16.58 -4.80
N GLN A 9 2.24 -17.13 -4.80
CA GLN A 9 2.80 -17.86 -3.66
C GLN A 9 3.43 -16.96 -2.59
N ILE A 10 3.73 -15.70 -2.92
CA ILE A 10 4.36 -14.74 -2.00
C ILE A 10 3.45 -13.57 -1.66
N MET A 11 2.34 -13.40 -2.37
CA MET A 11 1.41 -12.32 -2.13
C MET A 11 0.66 -12.50 -0.82
N VAL A 12 0.14 -11.39 -0.36
CA VAL A 12 -0.91 -11.35 0.64
C VAL A 12 -2.26 -11.45 -0.09
N PRO A 13 -3.13 -12.41 0.26
CA PRO A 13 -4.47 -12.50 -0.31
C PRO A 13 -5.26 -11.21 -0.13
N ILE A 14 -6.02 -10.81 -1.16
CA ILE A 14 -6.81 -9.56 -1.11
C ILE A 14 -7.84 -9.57 0.03
N GLY A 15 -8.34 -10.74 0.42
CA GLY A 15 -9.31 -10.91 1.50
C GLY A 15 -8.75 -10.70 2.91
N ASP A 16 -7.42 -10.66 3.05
CA ASP A 16 -6.76 -10.44 4.34
C ASP A 16 -6.62 -8.94 4.66
N TYR A 17 -6.98 -8.08 3.71
CA TYR A 17 -6.97 -6.64 3.91
C TYR A 17 -8.33 -6.11 4.37
N ASN A 18 -8.30 -5.14 5.27
CA ASN A 18 -9.46 -4.30 5.54
C ASN A 18 -9.81 -3.46 4.30
N THR A 19 -11.11 -3.28 4.05
CA THR A 19 -11.63 -2.48 2.94
C THR A 19 -12.22 -1.16 3.43
N ILE A 20 -12.19 -0.13 2.57
CA ILE A 20 -12.85 1.16 2.80
C ILE A 20 -13.45 1.69 1.48
N PRO A 21 -14.63 2.32 1.49
CA PRO A 21 -15.16 2.96 0.28
C PRO A 21 -14.19 4.03 -0.27
N GLU A 22 -14.00 4.07 -1.59
CA GLU A 22 -13.07 5.00 -2.23
C GLU A 22 -13.46 6.49 -2.04
N LYS A 23 -14.72 6.75 -1.70
CA LYS A 23 -15.24 8.09 -1.43
C LYS A 23 -15.14 8.50 0.04
N SER A 24 -14.70 7.60 0.92
CA SER A 24 -14.46 7.92 2.34
C SER A 24 -13.37 8.96 2.48
N THR A 25 -13.39 9.65 3.61
CA THR A 25 -12.37 10.64 3.96
C THR A 25 -11.04 9.97 4.31
N VAL A 26 -9.94 10.71 4.16
CA VAL A 26 -8.63 10.25 4.65
C VAL A 26 -8.64 9.99 6.16
N TYR A 27 -9.42 10.75 6.94
CA TYR A 27 -9.55 10.54 8.37
C TYR A 27 -10.15 9.17 8.72
N GLU A 28 -11.24 8.78 8.05
CA GLU A 28 -11.84 7.44 8.21
C GLU A 28 -10.83 6.35 7.84
N ALA A 29 -10.08 6.54 6.75
CA ALA A 29 -9.03 5.60 6.36
C ALA A 29 -7.93 5.43 7.41
N ILE A 30 -7.52 6.52 8.07
CA ILE A 30 -6.57 6.48 9.18
C ILE A 30 -7.11 5.65 10.34
N GLN A 31 -8.41 5.75 10.66
CA GLN A 31 -9.00 4.92 11.73
C GLN A 31 -8.97 3.43 11.36
N VAL A 32 -9.38 3.07 10.14
CA VAL A 32 -9.37 1.67 9.66
C VAL A 32 -7.94 1.09 9.65
N LEU A 33 -6.95 1.88 9.25
CA LEU A 33 -5.53 1.48 9.29
C LEU A 33 -5.02 1.29 10.72
N ARG A 34 -5.41 2.17 11.65
CA ARG A 34 -5.00 2.02 13.06
C ARG A 34 -5.57 0.73 13.66
N GLU A 35 -6.81 0.37 13.33
CA GLU A 35 -7.41 -0.88 13.78
C GLU A 35 -6.76 -2.11 13.17
N SER A 36 -6.32 -2.05 11.91
CA SER A 36 -5.65 -3.17 11.26
C SER A 36 -4.31 -3.52 11.93
N PHE A 37 -3.63 -2.55 12.56
CA PHE A 37 -2.39 -2.80 13.31
C PHE A 37 -2.56 -3.56 14.62
N HIS A 38 -3.76 -3.57 15.20
CA HIS A 38 -3.99 -4.18 16.51
C HIS A 38 -4.49 -5.63 16.43
N ARG A 39 -4.83 -6.14 15.23
CA ARG A 39 -5.36 -7.53 15.07
C ARG A 39 -4.27 -8.59 15.06
N ASP A 40 -3.07 -8.26 14.57
CA ASP A 40 -2.01 -9.24 14.41
C ASP A 40 -1.02 -9.14 15.57
N GLY A 41 -1.16 -10.02 16.56
CA GLY A 41 -0.18 -10.25 17.63
C GLY A 41 1.22 -10.67 17.14
N GLN A 42 1.47 -10.63 15.82
CA GLN A 42 2.78 -10.70 15.21
C GLN A 42 3.11 -9.35 14.57
N ALA A 43 3.83 -8.51 15.32
CA ALA A 43 4.21 -7.14 14.97
C ALA A 43 4.98 -6.96 13.63
N TRP A 44 5.25 -8.05 12.90
CA TRP A 44 6.06 -8.07 11.68
C TRP A 44 5.27 -8.26 10.37
N TYR A 45 4.00 -8.71 10.42
CA TYR A 45 3.27 -9.10 9.19
C TYR A 45 2.08 -8.22 8.80
N GLY A 46 1.53 -7.43 9.73
CA GLY A 46 0.34 -6.62 9.49
C GLY A 46 0.47 -5.72 8.26
N HIS A 47 -0.45 -5.87 7.32
CA HIS A 47 -0.44 -5.09 6.09
C HIS A 47 -0.76 -3.61 6.40
N ARG A 48 0.21 -2.72 6.17
CA ARG A 48 0.09 -1.26 6.40
C ARG A 48 -0.72 -0.56 5.31
N SER A 49 -1.77 -1.20 4.84
CA SER A 49 -2.60 -0.74 3.74
C SER A 49 -4.03 -1.20 3.91
N VAL A 50 -4.97 -0.43 3.37
CA VAL A 50 -6.39 -0.77 3.23
C VAL A 50 -6.75 -0.76 1.75
N ILE A 51 -7.72 -1.59 1.37
CA ILE A 51 -8.21 -1.67 0.00
C ILE A 51 -9.36 -0.70 -0.18
N ALA A 52 -9.21 0.22 -1.11
CA ALA A 52 -10.30 1.07 -1.54
C ALA A 52 -11.27 0.27 -2.43
N VAL A 53 -12.56 0.41 -2.21
CA VAL A 53 -13.61 -0.26 -3.00
C VAL A 53 -14.61 0.73 -3.59
N ASN A 54 -15.16 0.41 -4.77
CA ASN A 54 -16.27 1.16 -5.37
C ASN A 54 -17.62 0.87 -4.66
N LYS A 55 -18.71 1.42 -5.19
CA LYS A 55 -20.06 1.24 -4.63
C LYS A 55 -20.58 -0.20 -4.78
N GLU A 56 -20.03 -0.96 -5.72
CA GLU A 56 -20.30 -2.38 -5.94
C GLU A 56 -19.48 -3.29 -5.01
N GLY A 57 -18.57 -2.73 -4.20
CA GLY A 57 -17.67 -3.49 -3.33
C GLY A 57 -16.45 -4.06 -4.04
N GLU A 58 -16.20 -3.67 -5.29
CA GLU A 58 -15.04 -4.13 -6.04
C GLU A 58 -13.79 -3.31 -5.67
N PRO A 59 -12.63 -3.95 -5.48
CA PRO A 59 -11.36 -3.24 -5.26
C PRO A 59 -11.01 -2.29 -6.40
N THR A 60 -10.66 -1.04 -6.07
CA THR A 60 -10.25 -0.01 -7.03
C THR A 60 -8.85 0.54 -6.78
N GLY A 61 -8.37 0.50 -5.52
CA GLY A 61 -7.04 1.00 -5.17
C GLY A 61 -6.50 0.48 -3.85
N ILE A 62 -5.24 0.81 -3.59
CA ILE A 62 -4.50 0.48 -2.38
C ILE A 62 -4.16 1.80 -1.70
N LEU A 63 -4.65 1.98 -0.48
CA LEU A 63 -4.25 3.10 0.36
C LEU A 63 -3.26 2.62 1.41
N SER A 64 -2.00 3.01 1.25
CA SER A 64 -0.92 2.67 2.18
C SER A 64 -0.63 3.81 3.15
N LEU A 65 0.05 3.49 4.26
CA LEU A 65 0.60 4.52 5.17
C LEU A 65 1.49 5.52 4.41
N ARG A 66 2.29 5.04 3.44
CA ARG A 66 3.08 5.92 2.56
C ARG A 66 2.19 6.90 1.80
N GLY A 67 1.10 6.44 1.20
CA GLY A 67 0.16 7.32 0.48
C GLY A 67 -0.43 8.42 1.37
N ILE A 68 -0.75 8.09 2.63
CA ILE A 68 -1.22 9.07 3.63
C ILE A 68 -0.13 10.07 3.99
N LEU A 69 1.11 9.63 4.25
CA LEU A 69 2.22 10.52 4.56
C LEU A 69 2.55 11.46 3.37
N GLN A 70 2.45 10.95 2.15
CA GLN A 70 2.61 11.76 0.94
C GLN A 70 1.50 12.81 0.81
N ALA A 71 0.24 12.42 1.05
CA ALA A 71 -0.90 13.35 1.05
C ALA A 71 -0.84 14.38 2.19
N ALA A 72 -0.13 14.08 3.27
CA ALA A 72 0.11 15.00 4.38
C ALA A 72 1.17 16.08 4.09
N GLY A 73 1.72 16.14 2.88
CA GLY A 73 2.75 17.12 2.50
C GLY A 73 4.15 16.79 3.06
N LEU A 74 4.35 15.59 3.61
CA LEU A 74 5.66 15.21 4.16
C LEU A 74 6.71 14.90 3.09
N ARG A 75 6.33 14.90 1.79
CA ARG A 75 7.30 14.87 0.68
C ARG A 75 7.99 16.21 0.46
N GLU A 76 7.33 17.33 0.76
CA GLU A 76 7.91 18.66 0.59
C GLU A 76 8.96 18.99 1.66
N LEU A 77 9.04 18.22 2.75
CA LEU A 77 10.09 18.33 3.77
C LEU A 77 11.47 17.83 3.29
N GLU A 78 11.52 17.01 2.24
CA GLU A 78 12.80 16.50 1.70
C GLU A 78 13.53 17.54 0.82
N GLU A 79 12.84 18.57 0.34
CA GLU A 79 13.41 19.55 -0.61
C GLU A 79 14.04 20.78 0.07
N ASP A 80 13.86 20.98 1.38
CA ASP A 80 14.51 22.06 2.16
C ASP A 80 14.76 21.67 3.63
N PRO A 81 16.00 21.26 3.98
CA PRO A 81 16.39 20.88 5.34
C PRO A 81 16.35 22.01 6.38
N ASP A 82 16.31 23.28 5.96
CA ASP A 82 16.34 24.45 6.85
C ASP A 82 14.94 24.93 7.26
N LEU A 83 13.88 24.34 6.69
CA LEU A 83 12.50 24.57 7.13
C LEU A 83 12.24 23.83 8.45
N LYS A 84 12.47 24.55 9.55
CA LYS A 84 12.21 24.11 10.93
C LYS A 84 10.94 23.25 11.04
N ALA A 85 11.17 21.96 11.31
CA ALA A 85 10.18 20.89 11.42
C ALA A 85 9.01 21.20 12.37
N ASP A 86 9.17 22.15 13.29
CA ASP A 86 8.20 22.45 14.34
C ASP A 86 6.98 23.29 13.89
N SER A 87 7.06 23.99 12.75
CA SER A 87 6.00 24.93 12.33
C SER A 87 5.16 24.47 11.14
N TRP A 88 5.72 23.68 10.24
CA TRP A 88 5.07 23.31 8.98
C TRP A 88 4.31 21.98 9.06
N GLY A 89 4.82 21.01 9.84
CA GLY A 89 4.15 19.72 10.06
C GLY A 89 2.79 19.87 10.75
N TRP A 90 2.68 20.76 11.74
CA TRP A 90 1.40 21.03 12.41
C TRP A 90 0.42 21.85 11.56
N LEU A 91 0.92 22.75 10.72
CA LEU A 91 0.09 23.51 9.79
C LEU A 91 -0.49 22.63 8.67
N TYR A 92 0.26 21.63 8.19
CA TYR A 92 -0.20 20.66 7.20
C TYR A 92 -1.14 19.61 7.78
N ILE A 93 -0.87 19.11 8.99
CA ILE A 93 -1.85 18.27 9.73
C ILE A 93 -3.13 19.05 10.02
N LYS A 94 -3.03 20.36 10.24
CA LYS A 94 -4.19 21.25 10.39
C LYS A 94 -4.93 21.44 9.06
N LYS A 95 -4.25 21.57 7.91
CA LYS A 95 -4.88 21.56 6.58
C LYS A 95 -5.57 20.25 6.23
N LEU A 96 -4.96 19.10 6.51
CA LEU A 96 -5.64 17.79 6.38
C LEU A 96 -6.91 17.69 7.25
N ARG A 97 -6.94 18.41 8.37
CA ARG A 97 -8.06 18.46 9.33
C ARG A 97 -9.12 19.50 8.96
N GLU A 98 -8.71 20.64 8.38
CA GLU A 98 -9.57 21.78 8.02
C GLU A 98 -10.12 21.68 6.59
N GLU A 99 -9.41 21.05 5.66
CA GLU A 99 -9.84 20.80 4.28
C GLU A 99 -10.33 19.35 4.10
N ALA A 100 -11.47 19.01 4.69
CA ALA A 100 -12.20 17.76 4.50
C ALA A 100 -12.68 17.52 3.04
N ARG A 101 -11.78 17.62 2.05
CA ARG A 101 -12.04 17.50 0.61
C ARG A 101 -11.32 16.34 -0.05
N LEU A 102 -10.23 15.82 0.54
CA LEU A 102 -9.54 14.65 -0.01
C LEU A 102 -10.26 13.37 0.43
N SER A 103 -10.69 12.62 -0.56
CA SER A 103 -11.19 11.27 -0.42
C SER A 103 -10.06 10.24 -0.53
N VAL A 104 -10.32 9.00 -0.12
CA VAL A 104 -9.43 7.86 -0.33
C VAL A 104 -9.01 7.75 -1.80
N ARG A 105 -9.96 7.97 -2.73
CA ARG A 105 -9.73 7.94 -4.18
C ARG A 105 -8.68 8.93 -4.65
N ASP A 106 -8.56 10.08 -3.98
CA ASP A 106 -7.62 11.14 -4.38
C ASP A 106 -6.17 10.79 -4.03
N ILE A 107 -5.96 9.88 -3.08
CA ILE A 107 -4.63 9.60 -2.52
C ILE A 107 -4.22 8.12 -2.61
N MET A 108 -5.14 7.22 -2.96
CA MET A 108 -4.86 5.80 -3.14
C MET A 108 -4.01 5.55 -4.39
N GLN A 109 -3.23 4.48 -4.38
CA GLN A 109 -2.61 3.92 -5.57
C GLN A 109 -3.67 3.11 -6.36
N PRO A 110 -4.00 3.45 -7.61
CA PRO A 110 -4.90 2.63 -8.42
C PRO A 110 -4.31 1.23 -8.64
N LEU A 111 -5.15 0.19 -8.61
CA LEU A 111 -4.68 -1.21 -8.71
C LEU A 111 -3.87 -1.49 -9.99
N ARG A 112 -4.26 -0.85 -11.09
CA ARG A 112 -3.64 -0.99 -12.42
C ARG A 112 -2.40 -0.11 -12.62
N LEU A 113 -2.04 0.74 -11.65
CA LEU A 113 -0.85 1.59 -11.78
C LEU A 113 0.43 0.76 -11.78
N ALA A 114 0.48 -0.27 -10.93
CA ALA A 114 1.61 -1.17 -10.82
C ALA A 114 1.10 -2.57 -10.47
N GLU A 115 1.22 -3.49 -11.41
CA GLU A 115 0.62 -4.81 -11.35
C GLU A 115 1.53 -5.90 -11.90
N VAL A 116 1.23 -7.14 -11.51
CA VAL A 116 1.83 -8.38 -12.01
C VAL A 116 0.76 -9.46 -12.14
N ARG A 117 1.05 -10.50 -12.91
CA ARG A 117 0.20 -11.69 -13.02
C ARG A 117 0.51 -12.66 -11.88
N ALA A 118 -0.50 -13.42 -11.46
CA ALA A 118 -0.36 -14.46 -10.44
C ALA A 118 0.79 -15.46 -10.70
N ASN A 119 1.07 -15.75 -11.97
CA ASN A 119 2.09 -16.69 -12.39
C ASN A 119 3.46 -16.04 -12.71
N ASP A 120 3.60 -14.72 -12.58
CA ASP A 120 4.88 -14.04 -12.73
C ASP A 120 5.84 -14.51 -11.62
N ASP A 121 7.11 -14.65 -11.94
CA ASP A 121 8.10 -15.10 -10.98
C ASP A 121 8.72 -13.95 -10.16
N LEU A 122 9.53 -14.31 -9.17
CA LEU A 122 10.18 -13.34 -8.27
C LEU A 122 11.01 -12.26 -8.99
N THR A 123 11.67 -12.59 -10.11
CA THR A 123 12.45 -11.61 -10.89
C THR A 123 11.53 -10.62 -11.60
N ASP A 124 10.43 -11.09 -12.18
CA ASP A 124 9.44 -10.22 -12.81
C ASP A 124 8.78 -9.28 -11.79
N VAL A 125 8.42 -9.80 -10.62
CA VAL A 125 7.89 -9.00 -9.50
C VAL A 125 8.91 -7.94 -9.04
N ALA A 126 10.17 -8.33 -8.80
CA ALA A 126 11.21 -7.39 -8.38
C ALA A 126 11.44 -6.29 -9.42
N ARG A 127 11.49 -6.66 -10.71
CA ARG A 127 11.63 -5.71 -11.82
C ARG A 127 10.44 -4.74 -11.86
N ALA A 128 9.22 -5.22 -11.66
CA ALA A 128 8.02 -4.39 -11.65
C ALA A 128 8.01 -3.40 -10.48
N LEU A 129 8.42 -3.79 -9.26
CA LEU A 129 8.55 -2.88 -8.13
C LEU A 129 9.53 -1.74 -8.43
N LEU A 130 10.74 -2.10 -8.91
CA LEU A 130 11.80 -1.14 -9.21
C LEU A 130 11.41 -0.19 -10.35
N LYS A 131 10.85 -0.72 -11.44
CA LYS A 131 10.42 0.06 -12.60
C LYS A 131 9.34 1.09 -12.21
N ASN A 132 8.37 0.68 -11.40
CA ASN A 132 7.25 1.54 -11.02
C ASN A 132 7.57 2.43 -9.81
N LYS A 133 8.72 2.24 -9.12
CA LYS A 133 9.11 2.98 -7.91
C LYS A 133 8.04 2.90 -6.80
N VAL A 134 7.43 1.72 -6.67
CA VAL A 134 6.39 1.41 -5.68
C VAL A 134 6.87 0.32 -4.71
N ASN A 135 6.25 0.28 -3.53
CA ASN A 135 6.56 -0.72 -2.51
C ASN A 135 5.60 -1.93 -2.54
N SER A 136 4.61 -1.88 -3.42
CA SER A 136 3.59 -2.91 -3.57
C SER A 136 3.04 -2.97 -4.99
N LEU A 137 2.73 -4.19 -5.43
CA LEU A 137 2.12 -4.50 -6.72
C LEU A 137 0.81 -5.25 -6.49
N SER A 138 -0.22 -4.89 -7.26
CA SER A 138 -1.45 -5.68 -7.33
C SER A 138 -1.21 -6.95 -8.13
N VAL A 139 -1.69 -8.09 -7.65
CA VAL A 139 -1.60 -9.38 -8.34
C VAL A 139 -2.92 -9.68 -9.04
N PHE A 140 -2.86 -9.92 -10.34
CA PHE A 140 -4.02 -10.27 -11.16
C PHE A 140 -4.04 -11.74 -11.57
N LYS A 141 -5.21 -12.36 -11.44
CA LYS A 141 -5.52 -13.70 -11.97
C LYS A 141 -6.85 -13.63 -12.72
N SER A 142 -6.83 -14.04 -13.99
CA SER A 142 -8.03 -14.02 -14.86
C SER A 142 -8.77 -12.67 -14.87
N GLY A 143 -8.01 -11.56 -14.90
CA GLY A 143 -8.57 -10.20 -14.93
C GLY A 143 -9.01 -9.61 -13.58
N ARG A 144 -9.00 -10.40 -12.50
CA ARG A 144 -9.35 -9.94 -11.15
C ARG A 144 -8.13 -9.80 -10.26
N VAL A 145 -8.16 -8.82 -9.35
CA VAL A 145 -7.15 -8.73 -8.29
C VAL A 145 -7.37 -9.88 -7.31
N VAL A 146 -6.30 -10.58 -6.95
CA VAL A 146 -6.33 -11.72 -6.01
C VAL A 146 -5.44 -11.49 -4.79
N GLY A 147 -4.54 -10.51 -4.84
CA GLY A 147 -3.68 -10.17 -3.72
C GLY A 147 -2.73 -9.04 -4.04
N ILE A 148 -1.81 -8.78 -3.12
CA ILE A 148 -0.80 -7.73 -3.21
C ILE A 148 0.55 -8.32 -2.81
N VAL A 149 1.58 -8.08 -3.62
CA VAL A 149 2.97 -8.39 -3.25
C VAL A 149 3.68 -7.11 -2.83
N ARG A 150 4.37 -7.16 -1.69
CA ARG A 150 5.16 -6.05 -1.14
C ARG A 150 6.66 -6.34 -1.27
N THR A 151 7.49 -5.31 -1.18
CA THR A 151 8.96 -5.46 -1.15
C THR A 151 9.43 -6.40 -0.02
N MET A 152 8.75 -6.39 1.13
CA MET A 152 9.06 -7.29 2.25
C MET A 152 8.74 -8.77 1.94
N ASP A 153 7.70 -9.04 1.16
CA ASP A 153 7.33 -10.40 0.76
C ASP A 153 8.39 -11.01 -0.16
N ILE A 154 8.99 -10.18 -1.04
CA ILE A 154 10.15 -10.57 -1.84
C ILE A 154 11.34 -10.89 -0.94
N LEU A 155 11.66 -10.03 0.03
CA LEU A 155 12.78 -10.23 0.94
C LEU A 155 12.64 -11.58 1.69
N MET A 156 11.46 -11.84 2.26
CA MET A 156 11.17 -13.11 2.94
C MET A 156 11.22 -14.32 1.98
N ALA A 157 10.81 -14.14 0.73
CA ALA A 157 10.94 -15.17 -0.30
C ALA A 157 12.41 -15.44 -0.68
N MET A 158 13.29 -14.43 -0.56
CA MET A 158 14.72 -14.53 -0.80
C MET A 158 15.50 -15.17 0.36
N ASP A 159 15.03 -15.08 1.62
CA ASP A 159 15.70 -15.71 2.77
C ASP A 159 15.91 -17.22 2.59
N GLY A 160 15.00 -17.89 1.86
CA GLY A 160 15.14 -19.29 1.47
C GLY A 160 16.26 -19.59 0.47
N TYR A 161 16.96 -18.58 -0.06
CA TYR A 161 18.17 -18.73 -0.89
C TYR A 161 19.47 -18.52 -0.10
N PHE A 162 19.38 -17.97 1.11
CA PHE A 162 20.53 -17.70 2.00
C PHE A 162 20.57 -18.65 3.21
N SER A 163 19.61 -19.57 3.31
CA SER A 163 19.55 -20.65 4.31
C SER A 163 19.91 -21.99 3.69
#